data_AF-A0A5E8AX87-F1
#
_entry.id   AF-A0A5E8AX87-F1
#
_cell.length_a   1.000
_cell.length_b   1.000
_cell.length_c   1.000
_cell.angle_alpha   90.00
_cell.angle_beta   90.00
_cell.angle_gamma   90.00
#
_symmetry.space_group_name_H-M   'P 1'
#
loop_
_entity.id
_entity.type
_entity.pdbx_description
1 polymer ?
#
loop_
_entity_poly.entity_id
_entity_poly.type
_entity_poly.pdbx_seq_one_letter_code
_entity_poly.pdbx_strand_id
1 'polypeptide(L)' 'MTDQEKTTVEGEIATLEGKLTGDMFQDMEIRDKIHNLKMTLEGVRPSNSEFECVGCGS' A
#
# COMPACT_ATOMS: atom_id res chain seq x y z
N MET A 1 13.64 7.56 -4.96
CA MET A 1 13.16 6.66 -6.02
C MET A 1 13.43 7.31 -7.34
N THR A 2 14.07 6.58 -8.24
CA THR A 2 14.32 7.04 -9.61
C THR A 2 13.04 6.94 -10.46
N ASP A 3 12.87 7.78 -11.48
CA ASP A 3 11.64 7.84 -12.30
C ASP A 3 11.27 6.49 -12.98
N GLN A 4 12.26 5.62 -13.22
CA GLN A 4 12.04 4.27 -13.74
C GLN A 4 11.34 3.33 -12.74
N GLU A 5 11.64 3.43 -11.45
CA GLU A 5 11.02 2.60 -10.42
C GLU A 5 9.55 2.96 -10.24
N LYS A 6 9.21 4.26 -10.29
CA LYS A 6 7.82 4.72 -10.23
C LYS A 6 6.96 4.13 -11.35
N THR A 7 7.46 4.21 -12.58
CA THR A 7 6.74 3.69 -13.76
C THR A 7 6.47 2.19 -13.65
N THR A 8 7.41 1.43 -13.07
CA THR A 8 7.27 -0.02 -12.88
C THR A 8 6.19 -0.34 -11.85
N VAL A 9 6.21 0.38 -10.71
CA VAL A 9 5.22 0.23 -9.64
C VAL A 9 3.82 0.66 -10.10
N GLU A 10 3.70 1.73 -10.89
CA GLU A 10 2.43 2.16 -11.51
C GLU A 10 1.85 1.08 -12.44
N GLY A 11 2.70 0.42 -13.23
CA GLY A 11 2.28 -0.68 -14.09
C GLY A 11 1.77 -1.90 -13.30
N GLU A 12 2.41 -2.22 -12.17
CA GLU A 12 1.94 -3.28 -11.27
C GLU A 12 0.60 -2.92 -10.62
N ILE A 13 0.44 -1.68 -10.16
CA ILE A 13 -0.83 -1.17 -9.62
C ILE A 13 -1.94 -1.31 -10.67
N ALA A 14 -1.71 -0.87 -11.91
CA ALA A 14 -2.72 -0.98 -12.97
C ALA A 14 -3.10 -2.45 -13.28
N THR A 15 -2.12 -3.35 -13.23
CA THR A 15 -2.35 -4.79 -13.43
C THR A 15 -3.17 -5.39 -12.29
N LEU A 16 -2.92 -4.97 -11.04
CA LEU A 16 -3.66 -5.40 -9.87
C LEU A 16 -5.08 -4.80 -9.85
N GLU A 17 -5.24 -3.54 -10.24
CA GLU A 17 -6.54 -2.88 -10.37
C GLU A 17 -7.42 -3.57 -11.43
N GLY A 18 -6.83 -4.05 -12.53
CA GLY A 18 -7.55 -4.85 -13.53
C GLY A 18 -7.98 -6.25 -13.05
N LYS A 19 -7.40 -6.75 -11.96
CA LYS A 19 -7.80 -8.01 -11.32
C LYS A 19 -8.90 -7.82 -10.28
N LEU A 20 -9.26 -6.57 -9.96
CA LEU A 20 -10.35 -6.30 -9.03
C LEU A 20 -11.65 -6.81 -9.63
N THR A 21 -12.29 -7.69 -8.89
CA THR A 21 -13.54 -8.34 -9.26
C THR A 21 -14.75 -7.50 -8.83
N GLY A 22 -14.54 -6.52 -7.94
CA GLY A 22 -15.60 -5.75 -7.29
C GLY A 22 -16.11 -6.43 -6.01
N ASP A 23 -15.74 -7.68 -5.75
CA ASP A 23 -16.01 -8.37 -4.51
C ASP A 23 -14.98 -7.97 -3.45
N MET A 24 -15.44 -7.28 -2.41
CA MET A 24 -14.56 -6.74 -1.37
C MET A 24 -13.72 -7.81 -0.66
N PHE A 25 -14.23 -9.03 -0.49
CA PHE A 25 -13.50 -10.10 0.18
C PHE A 25 -12.41 -10.68 -0.71
N GLN A 26 -12.72 -10.90 -1.99
CA GLN A 26 -11.73 -11.40 -2.96
C GLN A 26 -10.68 -10.33 -3.29
N ASP A 27 -11.10 -9.07 -3.32
CA ASP A 27 -10.25 -7.94 -3.63
C ASP A 27 -9.40 -7.49 -2.43
N MET A 28 -9.63 -8.01 -1.22
CA MET A 28 -8.93 -7.57 0.00
C MET A 28 -7.41 -7.67 -0.14
N GLU A 29 -6.90 -8.81 -0.60
CA GLU A 29 -5.46 -9.03 -0.80
C GLU A 29 -4.89 -8.16 -1.93
N ILE A 30 -5.67 -7.94 -2.99
CA ILE A 30 -5.27 -7.15 -4.15
C ILE A 30 -5.19 -5.67 -3.76
N ARG A 31 -6.19 -5.18 -3.03
CA ARG A 31 -6.27 -3.81 -2.52
C ARG A 31 -5.15 -3.52 -1.53
N ASP A 32 -4.82 -4.47 -0.64
CA ASP A 32 -3.71 -4.31 0.30
C ASP A 32 -2.37 -4.20 -0.43
N LYS A 33 -2.14 -5.02 -1.46
CA LYS A 33 -0.95 -4.91 -2.32
C LYS A 33 -0.89 -3.57 -3.05
N ILE A 34 -1.99 -3.12 -3.65
CA ILE A 34 -2.07 -1.82 -4.32
C ILE A 34 -1.76 -0.69 -3.32
N HIS A 35 -2.29 -0.76 -2.11
CA HIS A 35 -2.08 0.26 -1.09
C HIS A 35 -0.59 0.36 -0.69
N ASN A 36 0.06 -0.78 -0.45
CA ASN A 36 1.50 -0.84 -0.15
C ASN A 36 2.37 -0.31 -1.30
N LEU A 37 2.01 -0.64 -2.54
CA LEU A 37 2.70 -0.13 -3.74
C LEU A 37 2.51 1.39 -3.89
N LYS A 38 1.30 1.91 -3.66
CA LYS A 38 1.02 3.36 -3.67
C LYS A 38 1.78 4.08 -2.57
N MET A 39 1.83 3.54 -1.35
CA MET A 39 2.64 4.08 -0.25
C MET A 39 4.13 4.16 -0.62
N THR A 40 4.63 3.11 -1.25
CA THR A 40 6.02 3.02 -1.72
C THR A 40 6.28 4.10 -2.78
N LEU A 41 5.35 4.30 -3.72
CA LEU A 41 5.46 5.27 -4.81
C LEU A 41 5.36 6.74 -4.36
N GLU A 42 4.42 7.04 -3.47
CA GLU A 42 4.24 8.38 -2.91
C GLU A 42 5.32 8.71 -1.87
N GLY A 43 6.09 7.71 -1.42
CA GLY A 43 7.08 7.86 -0.35
C GLY A 43 6.44 8.17 1.00
N VAL A 44 5.13 7.99 1.12
CA VAL A 44 4.36 8.24 2.34
C VAL A 44 4.53 6.99 3.20
N ARG A 45 5.44 7.09 4.17
CA ARG A 45 5.58 6.12 5.25
C ARG A 45 4.20 5.93 5.89
N PRO A 46 3.75 4.68 6.20
CA PRO A 46 2.47 4.49 6.87
C PRO A 46 2.45 5.40 8.09
N SER A 47 1.45 6.28 8.14
CA SER A 47 1.24 7.26 9.21
C SER A 47 1.43 6.56 10.55
N ASN A 48 2.55 6.90 11.20
CA ASN A 48 2.94 6.50 12.54
C ASN A 48 2.67 5.03 12.92
N SER A 49 3.55 4.15 12.45
CA SER A 49 4.00 3.04 13.32
C SER A 49 4.89 3.55 14.48
N GLU A 50 4.57 4.71 15.05
CA GLU A 50 4.80 5.01 16.45
C GLU A 50 3.57 4.48 17.20
N PHE A 51 3.43 3.16 17.27
CA PHE A 51 2.89 2.59 18.50
C PHE A 51 3.97 2.80 19.56
N GLU A 52 4.13 4.04 20.03
CA GLU A 52 4.39 4.21 21.45
C GLU A 52 3.11 3.72 22.14
N CYS A 53 3.04 2.40 22.36
CA CYS A 53 2.49 1.93 23.61
C CYS A 53 3.42 2.51 24.69
N VAL A 54 3.24 3.81 25.00
CA VAL A 54 3.69 4.37 26.26
C VAL A 54 2.95 3.52 27.26
N GLY A 55 3.68 2.61 27.91
CA GLY A 55 3.15 1.85 29.01
C GLY A 55 2.40 2.83 29.91
N CYS A 56 1.11 2.57 30.08
CA CYS A 56 0.38 3.08 31.23
C CYS A 56 1.03 2.41 32.45
N GLY A 57 2.20 2.93 32.82
CA GLY A 57 2.72 2.87 34.16
C GLY A 57 1.81 3.74 35.00
N SER A 58 0.81 3.11 35.59
CA SER A 58 0.06 3.60 36.74
C SER A 58 -0.34 2.37 37.55
#